data_AF-A0A2D6U1U2-F1
#
_entry.id   AF-A0A2D6U1U2-F1
#
_cell.length_a   1.000
_cell.length_b   1.000
_cell.length_c   1.000
_cell.angle_alpha   90.00
_cell.angle_beta   90.00
_cell.angle_gamma   90.00
#
_symmetry.space_group_name_H-M   'P 1'
#
loop_
_entity.id
_entity.type
_entity.pdbx_description
1 polymer ?
#
loop_
_entity_poly.entity_id
_entity_poly.type
_entity_poly.pdbx_seq_one_letter_code
_entity_poly.pdbx_strand_id
1 'polypeptide(L)'
;MRGPKISISIVLILLIASIPGCIFDPLEFDKCEDENNCLTIAFETKEEYRNSDENPQKLADRLEEIMDVEVEIYTVSGPAATIAALEYGKADIGFLDGGAAWLSAETRGFEVAAAEQKGDGRPYYNAVAWVHKDSDMAIADKAGEDPYALMAGKISCHTSPLGSSGMLLPMGWMISEGYIEVVGDPNVMDSLYSTVRNHFSEDSSIPDSGTLYRGYGGSLRCLAEHELGDATDYISFAKDPTVPDYCGDDPSSWCFEGDFTSTEDFYPLGGYNETTGEINSFGKAPSHPIMYNPEYFSQADVDALRAAFEVMNSNDDDLEILDDVLGTPGITITNTEDHIGDYGDAIEDVPGIAAYLNDKVNKTSSDDSGSDIILYGGVAVVAIALVTGAIFLRNNKNKNWETEAEESE
;
A
#
# COMPACT_ATOMS: atom_id res chain seq x y z
N MET A 1 7.50 -73.47 0.17
CA MET A 1 6.55 -72.75 -0.70
C MET A 1 5.93 -71.60 0.09
N ARG A 2 6.51 -70.40 0.01
CA ARG A 2 5.96 -69.16 0.58
C ARG A 2 5.30 -68.40 -0.57
N GLY A 3 3.97 -68.34 -0.56
CA GLY A 3 3.17 -67.69 -1.61
C GLY A 3 3.31 -66.15 -1.60
N PRO A 4 2.91 -65.48 -2.70
CA PRO A 4 3.24 -64.08 -2.96
C PRO A 4 2.31 -63.16 -2.16
N LYS A 5 2.66 -62.87 -0.90
CA LYS A 5 1.97 -61.85 -0.09
C LYS A 5 2.36 -60.41 -0.44
N ILE A 6 3.41 -60.21 -1.25
CA ILE A 6 3.96 -58.88 -1.58
C ILE A 6 3.19 -58.21 -2.72
N SER A 7 2.50 -58.98 -3.59
CA SER A 7 1.87 -58.42 -4.79
C SER A 7 0.51 -57.75 -4.55
N ILE A 8 -0.16 -58.05 -3.42
CA ILE A 8 -1.49 -57.48 -3.12
C ILE A 8 -1.37 -56.10 -2.45
N SER A 9 -0.30 -55.84 -1.69
CA SER A 9 -0.10 -54.55 -1.00
C SER A 9 0.29 -53.40 -1.94
N ILE A 10 0.99 -53.68 -3.05
CA ILE A 10 1.41 -52.63 -4.00
C ILE A 10 0.25 -52.14 -4.87
N VAL A 11 -0.69 -53.04 -5.23
CA VAL A 11 -1.89 -52.69 -5.99
C VAL A 11 -2.87 -51.86 -5.16
N LEU A 12 -2.93 -52.11 -3.84
CA LEU A 12 -3.78 -51.32 -2.93
C LEU A 12 -3.27 -49.89 -2.71
N ILE A 13 -1.94 -49.70 -2.68
CA ILE A 13 -1.32 -48.36 -2.51
C ILE A 13 -1.44 -47.53 -3.79
N LEU A 14 -1.36 -48.15 -4.98
CA LEU A 14 -1.54 -47.46 -6.26
C LEU A 14 -2.99 -47.06 -6.54
N LEU A 15 -3.98 -47.74 -5.95
CA LEU A 15 -5.40 -47.38 -6.05
C LEU A 15 -5.78 -46.17 -5.17
N ILE A 16 -5.01 -45.86 -4.14
CA ILE A 16 -5.21 -44.69 -3.27
C ILE A 16 -4.58 -43.44 -3.89
N ALA A 17 -3.58 -43.60 -4.77
CA ALA A 17 -2.92 -42.50 -5.48
C ALA A 17 -3.70 -41.97 -6.70
N SER A 18 -4.85 -42.59 -7.04
CA SER A 18 -5.73 -42.17 -8.14
C SER A 18 -6.96 -41.37 -7.69
N ILE A 19 -6.96 -40.84 -6.46
CA ILE A 19 -7.89 -39.80 -6.06
C ILE A 19 -7.19 -38.47 -6.38
N PRO A 20 -7.58 -37.74 -7.44
CA PRO A 20 -7.09 -36.38 -7.61
C PRO A 20 -7.64 -35.55 -6.45
N GLY A 21 -6.77 -35.11 -5.54
CA GLY A 21 -6.91 -33.86 -4.77
C GLY A 21 -8.18 -33.56 -3.95
N CYS A 22 -9.15 -34.46 -3.79
CA CYS A 22 -10.41 -34.18 -3.08
C CYS A 22 -10.36 -34.62 -1.61
N ILE A 23 -9.46 -34.03 -0.82
CA ILE A 23 -9.51 -34.12 0.66
C ILE A 23 -9.91 -32.77 1.29
N PHE A 24 -10.15 -31.74 0.47
CA PHE A 24 -10.51 -30.43 0.93
C PHE A 24 -11.80 -30.00 0.23
N ASP A 25 -12.86 -29.76 1.01
CA ASP A 25 -14.04 -29.08 0.50
C ASP A 25 -13.59 -27.71 -0.05
N PRO A 26 -14.03 -27.35 -1.27
CA PRO A 26 -13.76 -26.03 -1.83
C PRO A 26 -14.39 -24.97 -0.91
N LEU A 27 -13.69 -23.85 -0.75
CA LEU A 27 -14.28 -22.67 -0.12
C LEU A 27 -15.44 -22.21 -1.02
N GLU A 28 -16.66 -22.30 -0.51
CA GLU A 28 -17.89 -21.85 -1.17
C GLU A 28 -18.45 -20.67 -0.38
N PHE A 29 -18.82 -19.60 -1.09
CA PHE A 29 -19.48 -18.41 -0.56
C PHE A 29 -20.90 -18.36 -1.08
N ASP A 30 -21.77 -17.65 -0.34
CA ASP A 30 -23.14 -17.44 -0.77
C ASP A 30 -23.17 -16.56 -2.03
N LYS A 31 -24.17 -16.80 -2.87
CA LYS A 31 -24.34 -16.14 -4.17
C LYS A 31 -25.69 -15.47 -4.23
N CYS A 32 -25.74 -14.33 -4.87
CA CYS A 32 -26.99 -13.63 -5.10
C CYS A 32 -27.91 -14.43 -6.03
N GLU A 33 -29.21 -14.44 -5.72
CA GLU A 33 -30.26 -14.96 -6.59
C GLU A 33 -30.73 -13.91 -7.62
N ASP A 34 -30.75 -12.62 -7.25
CA ASP A 34 -31.09 -11.51 -8.15
C ASP A 34 -29.89 -10.58 -8.40
N GLU A 35 -29.28 -10.73 -9.58
CA GLU A 35 -28.14 -9.90 -10.02
C GLU A 35 -28.44 -8.39 -10.04
N ASN A 36 -29.70 -7.95 -10.01
CA ASN A 36 -30.04 -6.51 -10.00
C ASN A 36 -30.18 -5.91 -8.59
N ASN A 37 -30.10 -6.74 -7.54
CA ASN A 37 -30.18 -6.32 -6.14
C ASN A 37 -29.08 -7.00 -5.31
N CYS A 38 -27.87 -6.99 -5.85
CA CYS A 38 -26.72 -7.67 -5.31
C CYS A 38 -25.54 -6.69 -5.16
N LEU A 39 -24.86 -6.73 -4.02
CA LEU A 39 -23.55 -6.14 -3.82
C LEU A 39 -22.49 -7.23 -3.95
N THR A 40 -21.63 -7.12 -4.95
CA THR A 40 -20.54 -8.06 -5.19
C THR A 40 -19.22 -7.50 -4.69
N ILE A 41 -18.58 -8.18 -3.74
CA ILE A 41 -17.33 -7.73 -3.13
C ILE A 41 -16.16 -8.56 -3.66
N ALA A 42 -15.22 -7.91 -4.35
CA ALA A 42 -13.96 -8.54 -4.74
C ALA A 42 -13.05 -8.71 -3.51
N PHE A 43 -12.75 -9.96 -3.16
CA PHE A 43 -12.00 -10.31 -1.96
C PHE A 43 -10.82 -11.25 -2.28
N GLU A 44 -9.61 -10.89 -1.88
CA GLU A 44 -8.40 -11.65 -2.19
C GLU A 44 -8.38 -12.99 -1.46
N THR A 45 -8.14 -14.10 -2.15
CA THR A 45 -8.19 -15.44 -1.55
C THR A 45 -7.06 -15.66 -0.54
N LYS A 46 -7.41 -16.01 0.70
CA LYS A 46 -6.47 -16.36 1.77
C LYS A 46 -6.70 -17.79 2.26
N GLU A 47 -5.65 -18.47 2.73
CA GLU A 47 -5.80 -19.82 3.32
C GLU A 47 -6.57 -19.75 4.65
N GLU A 48 -6.46 -18.62 5.33
CA GLU A 48 -7.03 -18.30 6.63
C GLU A 48 -8.56 -18.18 6.60
N TYR A 49 -9.21 -18.01 5.45
CA TYR A 49 -10.68 -18.00 5.32
C TYR A 49 -11.36 -19.33 5.67
N ARG A 50 -10.55 -20.38 5.84
CA ARG A 50 -11.02 -21.66 6.38
C ARG A 50 -11.26 -21.57 7.90
N ASN A 51 -10.72 -20.56 8.57
CA ASN A 51 -11.10 -20.18 9.92
C ASN A 51 -12.49 -19.54 9.87
N SER A 52 -13.36 -19.88 10.82
CA SER A 52 -14.67 -19.22 10.94
C SER A 52 -14.50 -17.72 11.16
N ASP A 53 -13.43 -17.33 11.84
CA ASP A 53 -13.34 -15.99 12.37
C ASP A 53 -12.99 -14.98 11.28
N GLU A 54 -12.01 -15.31 10.43
CA GLU A 54 -11.51 -14.46 9.34
C GLU A 54 -12.28 -14.64 8.01
N ASN A 55 -13.41 -15.36 8.03
CA ASN A 55 -14.17 -15.66 6.83
C ASN A 55 -14.90 -14.40 6.31
N PRO A 56 -14.66 -13.96 5.05
CA PRO A 56 -15.27 -12.75 4.51
C PRO A 56 -16.80 -12.83 4.36
N GLN A 57 -17.40 -14.03 4.44
CA GLN A 57 -18.85 -14.20 4.51
C GLN A 57 -19.47 -13.46 5.70
N LYS A 58 -18.76 -13.33 6.84
CA LYS A 58 -19.26 -12.55 7.99
C LYS A 58 -19.54 -11.09 7.63
N LEU A 59 -18.66 -10.48 6.85
CA LEU A 59 -18.83 -9.10 6.38
C LEU A 59 -19.99 -9.02 5.38
N ALA A 60 -20.09 -10.00 4.46
CA ALA A 60 -21.19 -10.07 3.51
C ALA A 60 -22.56 -10.19 4.21
N ASP A 61 -22.71 -11.15 5.12
CA ASP A 61 -23.94 -11.38 5.89
C ASP A 61 -24.37 -10.12 6.66
N ARG A 62 -23.39 -9.41 7.23
CA ARG A 62 -23.69 -8.21 8.01
C ARG A 62 -24.07 -7.02 7.13
N LEU A 63 -23.41 -6.85 5.99
CA LEU A 63 -23.79 -5.83 5.00
C LEU A 63 -25.16 -6.12 4.41
N GLU A 64 -25.49 -7.38 4.14
CA GLU A 64 -26.81 -7.82 3.68
C GLU A 64 -27.91 -7.41 4.66
N GLU A 65 -27.69 -7.67 5.96
CA GLU A 65 -28.65 -7.31 7.01
C GLU A 65 -28.87 -5.79 7.11
N ILE A 66 -27.81 -4.99 6.99
CA ILE A 66 -27.89 -3.53 7.17
C ILE A 66 -28.46 -2.85 5.93
N MET A 67 -28.06 -3.31 4.74
CA MET A 67 -28.39 -2.67 3.47
C MET A 67 -29.71 -3.17 2.86
N ASP A 68 -30.22 -4.33 3.30
CA ASP A 68 -31.42 -4.99 2.74
C ASP A 68 -31.24 -5.35 1.24
N VAL A 69 -30.02 -5.76 0.87
CA VAL A 69 -29.63 -6.26 -0.47
C VAL A 69 -28.81 -7.54 -0.31
N GLU A 70 -28.84 -8.43 -1.30
CA GLU A 70 -28.00 -9.64 -1.25
C GLU A 70 -26.52 -9.25 -1.37
N VAL A 71 -25.62 -9.96 -0.69
CA VAL A 71 -24.17 -9.69 -0.78
C VAL A 71 -23.42 -10.95 -1.13
N GLU A 72 -22.62 -10.92 -2.20
CA GLU A 72 -21.79 -12.05 -2.61
C GLU A 72 -20.29 -11.73 -2.60
N ILE A 73 -19.48 -12.75 -2.31
CA ILE A 73 -18.01 -12.66 -2.33
C ILE A 73 -17.48 -13.17 -3.67
N TYR A 74 -16.86 -12.28 -4.43
CA TYR A 74 -16.11 -12.61 -5.65
C TYR A 74 -14.62 -12.78 -5.32
N THR A 75 -14.12 -14.02 -5.37
CA THR A 75 -12.73 -14.29 -5.02
C THR A 75 -11.76 -13.86 -6.11
N VAL A 76 -10.69 -13.18 -5.70
CA VAL A 76 -9.61 -12.72 -6.59
C VAL A 76 -8.25 -13.19 -6.09
N SER A 77 -7.26 -13.19 -6.96
CA SER A 77 -5.89 -13.67 -6.66
C SER A 77 -4.93 -12.54 -6.21
N GLY A 78 -5.43 -11.31 -6.09
CA GLY A 78 -4.67 -10.15 -5.65
C GLY A 78 -5.07 -8.85 -6.36
N PRO A 79 -4.34 -7.75 -6.13
CA PRO A 79 -4.74 -6.40 -6.55
C PRO A 79 -5.06 -6.25 -8.05
N ALA A 80 -4.29 -6.91 -8.92
CA ALA A 80 -4.53 -6.85 -10.37
C ALA A 80 -5.86 -7.51 -10.76
N ALA A 81 -6.21 -8.62 -10.11
CA ALA A 81 -7.48 -9.32 -10.34
C ALA A 81 -8.66 -8.55 -9.73
N THR A 82 -8.47 -7.90 -8.57
CA THR A 82 -9.45 -6.95 -8.00
C THR A 82 -9.75 -5.82 -8.98
N ILE A 83 -8.72 -5.18 -9.53
CA ILE A 83 -8.88 -4.09 -10.51
C ILE A 83 -9.64 -4.57 -11.74
N ALA A 84 -9.30 -5.74 -12.28
CA ALA A 84 -9.99 -6.32 -13.43
C ALA A 84 -11.47 -6.63 -13.11
N ALA A 85 -11.75 -7.14 -11.91
CA ALA A 85 -13.12 -7.41 -11.48
C ALA A 85 -13.99 -6.15 -11.46
N LEU A 86 -13.47 -5.04 -10.94
CA LEU A 86 -14.12 -3.73 -10.95
C LEU A 86 -14.24 -3.13 -12.36
N GLU A 87 -13.21 -3.31 -13.18
CA GLU A 87 -13.15 -2.76 -14.55
C GLU A 87 -14.20 -3.39 -15.47
N TYR A 88 -14.48 -4.68 -15.28
CA TYR A 88 -15.42 -5.44 -16.10
C TYR A 88 -16.78 -5.69 -15.43
N GLY A 89 -17.08 -5.01 -14.32
CA GLY A 89 -18.35 -5.14 -13.60
C GLY A 89 -18.60 -6.55 -13.08
N LYS A 90 -17.54 -7.26 -12.67
CA LYS A 90 -17.60 -8.56 -11.96
C LYS A 90 -17.67 -8.39 -10.45
N ALA A 91 -17.32 -7.21 -9.96
CA ALA A 91 -17.51 -6.79 -8.59
C ALA A 91 -17.88 -5.31 -8.57
N ASP A 92 -18.63 -4.92 -7.54
CA ASP A 92 -19.05 -3.54 -7.30
C ASP A 92 -17.99 -2.78 -6.49
N ILE A 93 -17.44 -3.46 -5.49
CA ILE A 93 -16.37 -2.92 -4.64
C ILE A 93 -15.21 -3.88 -4.46
N GLY A 94 -14.03 -3.35 -4.15
CA GLY A 94 -12.85 -4.14 -3.85
C GLY A 94 -11.85 -3.38 -3.00
N PHE A 95 -11.08 -4.10 -2.20
CA PHE A 95 -10.04 -3.54 -1.34
C PHE A 95 -8.71 -3.53 -2.08
N LEU A 96 -8.01 -2.39 -2.10
CA LEU A 96 -6.71 -2.24 -2.74
C LEU A 96 -5.68 -1.63 -1.80
N ASP A 97 -4.39 -1.91 -2.02
CA ASP A 97 -3.32 -1.13 -1.38
C ASP A 97 -3.26 0.29 -1.96
N GLY A 98 -2.67 1.23 -1.22
CA GLY A 98 -2.60 2.64 -1.62
C GLY A 98 -2.02 2.88 -3.02
N GLY A 99 -1.03 2.08 -3.43
CA GLY A 99 -0.42 2.19 -4.76
C GLY A 99 -1.34 1.69 -5.87
N ALA A 100 -1.99 0.53 -5.67
CA ALA A 100 -2.96 0.00 -6.63
C ALA A 100 -4.24 0.85 -6.72
N ALA A 101 -4.69 1.40 -5.59
CA ALA A 101 -5.82 2.32 -5.52
C ALA A 101 -5.56 3.61 -6.29
N TRP A 102 -4.44 4.29 -6.01
CA TRP A 102 -4.04 5.49 -6.73
C TRP A 102 -3.92 5.23 -8.24
N LEU A 103 -3.28 4.12 -8.62
CA LEU A 103 -3.12 3.77 -10.03
C LEU A 103 -4.47 3.57 -10.72
N SER A 104 -5.39 2.85 -10.08
CA SER A 104 -6.71 2.57 -10.67
C SER A 104 -7.60 3.81 -10.72
N ALA A 105 -7.53 4.70 -9.73
CA ALA A 105 -8.21 6.00 -9.78
C ALA A 105 -7.73 6.84 -10.96
N GLU A 106 -6.41 6.99 -11.12
CA GLU A 106 -5.81 7.81 -12.17
C GLU A 106 -6.07 7.26 -13.58
N THR A 107 -6.01 5.94 -13.75
CA THR A 107 -5.98 5.33 -15.10
C THR A 107 -7.31 4.74 -15.56
N ARG A 108 -8.23 4.45 -14.63
CA ARG A 108 -9.53 3.83 -14.92
C ARG A 108 -10.71 4.66 -14.42
N GLY A 109 -10.46 5.77 -13.70
CA GLY A 109 -11.52 6.59 -13.14
C GLY A 109 -12.26 5.90 -12.00
N PHE A 110 -11.61 4.96 -11.30
CA PHE A 110 -12.17 4.39 -10.07
C PHE A 110 -12.18 5.42 -8.96
N GLU A 111 -13.05 5.22 -7.99
CA GLU A 111 -13.23 6.14 -6.87
C GLU A 111 -13.17 5.41 -5.52
N VAL A 112 -12.86 6.17 -4.47
CA VAL A 112 -12.79 5.67 -3.08
C VAL A 112 -14.14 5.88 -2.40
N ALA A 113 -14.73 4.81 -1.90
CA ALA A 113 -15.94 4.87 -1.08
C ALA A 113 -15.62 5.08 0.41
N ALA A 114 -14.58 4.43 0.91
CA ALA A 114 -14.19 4.39 2.31
C ALA A 114 -12.75 3.87 2.44
N ALA A 115 -12.18 3.91 3.63
CA ALA A 115 -10.83 3.39 3.88
C ALA A 115 -10.68 2.74 5.26
N GLU A 116 -9.86 1.69 5.34
CA GLU A 116 -9.54 1.05 6.62
C GLU A 116 -8.91 2.03 7.61
N GLN A 117 -9.28 1.94 8.89
CA GLN A 117 -8.58 2.64 9.96
C GLN A 117 -7.31 1.90 10.39
N LYS A 118 -6.37 2.64 10.96
CA LYS A 118 -5.20 2.11 11.66
C LYS A 118 -5.52 2.02 13.15
N GLY A 119 -4.62 1.45 13.95
CA GLY A 119 -4.84 1.19 15.38
C GLY A 119 -5.23 2.43 16.21
N ASP A 120 -4.95 3.63 15.71
CA ASP A 120 -5.30 4.92 16.31
C ASP A 120 -6.52 5.61 15.66
N GLY A 121 -7.23 4.90 14.77
CA GLY A 121 -8.41 5.39 14.06
C GLY A 121 -8.12 6.18 12.77
N ARG A 122 -6.87 6.50 12.45
CA ARG A 122 -6.55 7.28 11.23
C ARG A 122 -6.62 6.40 9.98
N PRO A 123 -7.08 6.91 8.82
CA PRO A 123 -7.05 6.17 7.56
C PRO A 123 -5.71 6.30 6.83
N TYR A 124 -4.61 6.60 7.51
CA TYR A 124 -3.31 6.76 6.89
C TYR A 124 -2.19 6.54 7.90
N TYR A 125 -0.97 6.35 7.38
CA TYR A 125 0.25 6.46 8.16
C TYR A 125 1.05 7.69 7.72
N ASN A 126 1.78 8.30 8.64
CA ASN A 126 2.74 9.33 8.27
C ASN A 126 4.04 8.68 7.85
N ALA A 127 4.58 9.09 6.71
CA ALA A 127 5.92 8.71 6.29
C ALA A 127 6.96 9.56 7.02
N VAL A 128 7.87 8.92 7.76
CA VAL A 128 8.81 9.61 8.65
C VAL A 128 10.22 9.05 8.51
N ALA A 129 11.21 9.86 8.90
CA ALA A 129 12.60 9.45 9.05
C ALA A 129 12.91 9.27 10.53
N TRP A 130 13.16 8.04 10.94
CA TRP A 130 13.68 7.72 12.27
C TRP A 130 15.20 7.82 12.27
N VAL A 131 15.74 8.52 13.25
CA VAL A 131 17.18 8.66 13.48
C VAL A 131 17.49 8.45 14.96
N HIS A 132 18.77 8.26 15.28
CA HIS A 132 19.17 8.32 16.68
C HIS A 132 19.00 9.76 17.23
N LYS A 133 18.51 9.91 18.46
CA LYS A 133 18.17 11.21 19.08
C LYS A 133 19.34 12.20 19.19
N ASP A 134 20.57 11.67 19.16
CA ASP A 134 21.84 12.41 19.28
C ASP A 134 22.50 12.65 17.91
N SER A 135 21.85 12.27 16.81
CA SER A 135 22.31 12.63 15.46
C SER A 135 22.28 14.15 15.25
N ASP A 136 23.14 14.63 14.36
CA ASP A 136 23.14 16.02 13.90
C ASP A 136 21.78 16.44 13.32
N MET A 137 21.11 15.53 12.59
CA MET A 137 19.74 15.68 12.08
C MET A 137 18.73 15.91 13.22
N ALA A 138 18.72 15.06 14.25
CA ALA A 138 17.80 15.19 15.37
C ALA A 138 18.06 16.47 16.20
N ILE A 139 19.33 16.86 16.34
CA ILE A 139 19.71 18.07 17.07
C ILE A 139 19.27 19.32 16.30
N ALA A 140 19.46 19.36 14.99
CA ALA A 140 19.02 20.46 14.13
C ALA A 140 17.49 20.62 14.17
N ASP A 141 16.75 19.52 14.01
CA ASP A 141 15.28 19.53 14.02
C ASP A 141 14.73 20.08 15.36
N LYS A 142 15.27 19.59 16.50
CA LYS A 142 14.91 20.10 17.84
C LYS A 142 15.26 21.57 18.05
N ALA A 143 16.25 22.09 17.33
CA ALA A 143 16.62 23.50 17.35
C ALA A 143 15.77 24.37 16.41
N GLY A 144 14.87 23.76 15.61
CA GLY A 144 14.12 24.44 14.57
C GLY A 144 14.97 24.81 13.35
N GLU A 145 16.11 24.15 13.18
CA GLU A 145 16.97 24.23 12.00
C GLU A 145 16.60 23.12 11.02
N ASP A 146 16.96 23.26 9.74
CA ASP A 146 16.65 22.28 8.71
C ASP A 146 17.47 20.98 8.89
N PRO A 147 16.82 19.84 9.23
CA PRO A 147 17.52 18.58 9.42
C PRO A 147 17.74 17.80 8.11
N TYR A 148 17.00 18.12 7.05
CA TYR A 148 16.97 17.32 5.83
C TYR A 148 18.23 17.55 4.99
N ALA A 149 18.78 18.77 5.00
CA ALA A 149 20.07 19.07 4.39
C ALA A 149 21.25 18.26 5.00
N LEU A 150 21.11 17.76 6.23
CA LEU A 150 22.13 16.97 6.93
C LEU A 150 22.08 15.48 6.58
N MET A 151 21.08 15.03 5.81
CA MET A 151 20.93 13.64 5.39
C MET A 151 21.93 13.22 4.32
N ALA A 152 22.51 14.17 3.59
CA ALA A 152 23.48 13.90 2.55
C ALA A 152 24.73 13.20 3.12
N GLY A 153 25.14 12.08 2.53
CA GLY A 153 26.28 11.29 3.02
C GLY A 153 25.94 10.28 4.13
N LYS A 154 24.71 10.27 4.67
CA LYS A 154 24.26 9.34 5.72
C LYS A 154 23.88 7.98 5.12
N ILE A 155 23.76 6.94 5.94
CA ILE A 155 23.29 5.62 5.49
C ILE A 155 21.78 5.54 5.64
N SER A 156 21.05 5.40 4.53
CA SER A 156 19.60 5.22 4.58
C SER A 156 19.19 3.76 4.60
N CYS A 157 18.16 3.46 5.39
CA CYS A 157 17.47 2.19 5.49
C CYS A 157 16.05 2.38 4.95
N HIS A 158 15.69 1.61 3.92
CA HIS A 158 14.39 1.68 3.27
C HIS A 158 13.60 0.40 3.50
N THR A 159 12.27 0.49 3.49
CA THR A 159 11.41 -0.68 3.69
C THR A 159 11.42 -1.65 2.51
N SER A 160 11.49 -1.11 1.28
CA SER A 160 11.49 -1.84 0.01
C SER A 160 11.71 -0.86 -1.14
N PRO A 161 12.04 -1.33 -2.36
CA PRO A 161 12.23 -0.45 -3.51
C PRO A 161 11.08 0.48 -3.87
N LEU A 162 9.84 0.11 -3.55
CA LEU A 162 8.62 0.85 -3.92
C LEU A 162 7.65 0.99 -2.75
N GLY A 163 8.17 0.95 -1.51
CA GLY A 163 7.34 1.14 -0.32
C GLY A 163 6.89 2.59 -0.20
N SER A 164 5.61 2.83 0.09
CA SER A 164 5.04 4.18 0.19
C SER A 164 5.78 5.05 1.22
N SER A 165 5.75 4.67 2.50
CA SER A 165 6.38 5.46 3.57
C SER A 165 7.90 5.32 3.65
N GLY A 166 8.45 4.21 3.14
CA GLY A 166 9.88 3.91 3.25
C GLY A 166 10.72 4.24 2.02
N MET A 167 10.09 4.69 0.92
CA MET A 167 10.80 5.06 -0.30
C MET A 167 10.08 6.18 -1.06
N LEU A 168 8.84 5.95 -1.50
CA LEU A 168 8.21 6.83 -2.49
C LEU A 168 7.92 8.22 -1.93
N LEU A 169 7.28 8.32 -0.76
CA LEU A 169 6.98 9.60 -0.11
C LEU A 169 8.23 10.37 0.33
N PRO A 170 9.19 9.80 1.08
CA PRO A 170 10.39 10.53 1.45
C PRO A 170 11.19 10.98 0.22
N MET A 171 11.29 10.14 -0.82
CA MET A 171 12.05 10.51 -2.02
C MET A 171 11.34 11.52 -2.90
N GLY A 172 10.04 11.35 -3.13
CA GLY A 172 9.25 12.33 -3.87
C GLY A 172 9.33 13.70 -3.20
N TRP A 173 9.10 13.76 -1.88
CA TRP A 173 9.19 15.00 -1.11
C TRP A 173 10.58 15.63 -1.18
N MET A 174 11.66 14.88 -0.88
CA MET A 174 13.01 15.46 -0.87
C MET A 174 13.51 15.89 -2.25
N ILE A 175 13.07 15.23 -3.33
CA ILE A 175 13.36 15.65 -4.70
C ILE A 175 12.58 16.92 -5.03
N SER A 176 11.28 16.98 -4.68
CA SER A 176 10.43 18.14 -4.97
C SER A 176 10.89 19.41 -4.25
N GLU A 177 11.31 19.27 -2.98
CA GLU A 177 11.88 20.34 -2.17
C GLU A 177 13.33 20.70 -2.54
N GLY A 178 13.95 19.95 -3.46
CA GLY A 178 15.29 20.26 -3.98
C GLY A 178 16.46 19.81 -3.09
N TYR A 179 16.23 18.97 -2.08
CA TYR A 179 17.30 18.35 -1.29
C TYR A 179 18.09 17.31 -2.09
N ILE A 180 17.44 16.68 -3.08
CA ILE A 180 18.00 15.55 -3.83
C ILE A 180 17.91 15.80 -5.33
N GLU A 181 19.06 15.73 -6.00
CA GLU A 181 19.14 15.74 -7.46
C GLU A 181 19.00 14.33 -8.02
N VAL A 182 18.13 14.16 -9.01
CA VAL A 182 17.93 12.88 -9.70
C VAL A 182 19.16 12.50 -10.50
N VAL A 183 19.65 11.28 -10.28
CA VAL A 183 20.79 10.70 -11.01
C VAL A 183 20.29 9.66 -12.01
N GLY A 184 20.61 9.88 -13.29
CA GLY A 184 20.26 8.97 -14.39
C GLY A 184 19.10 9.49 -15.24
N ASP A 185 18.38 8.56 -15.88
CA ASP A 185 17.18 8.89 -16.66
C ASP A 185 15.96 8.95 -15.72
N PRO A 186 15.29 10.10 -15.57
CA PRO A 186 14.13 10.23 -14.67
C PRO A 186 12.95 9.33 -15.06
N ASN A 187 12.97 8.71 -16.24
CA ASN A 187 11.91 7.80 -16.69
C ASN A 187 12.20 6.33 -16.41
N VAL A 188 13.32 6.00 -15.76
CA VAL A 188 13.75 4.62 -15.50
C VAL A 188 13.87 4.37 -14.00
N MET A 189 13.32 3.24 -13.52
CA MET A 189 13.30 2.89 -12.11
C MET A 189 14.71 2.72 -11.50
N ASP A 190 15.68 2.25 -12.29
CA ASP A 190 17.08 2.11 -11.85
C ASP A 190 17.71 3.44 -11.41
N SER A 191 17.18 4.57 -11.91
CA SER A 191 17.61 5.91 -11.50
C SER A 191 17.22 6.22 -10.06
N LEU A 192 16.15 5.65 -9.52
CA LEU A 192 15.78 5.82 -8.10
C LEU A 192 16.89 5.26 -7.20
N TYR A 193 17.35 4.03 -7.48
CA TYR A 193 18.44 3.42 -6.71
C TYR A 193 19.74 4.22 -6.79
N SER A 194 20.05 4.72 -7.98
CA SER A 194 21.25 5.54 -8.21
C SER A 194 21.15 6.89 -7.50
N THR A 195 19.96 7.49 -7.50
CA THR A 195 19.64 8.76 -6.80
C THR A 195 19.81 8.59 -5.30
N VAL A 196 19.22 7.54 -4.71
CA VAL A 196 19.35 7.20 -3.29
C VAL A 196 20.82 7.05 -2.91
N ARG A 197 21.56 6.15 -3.59
CA ARG A 197 22.94 5.84 -3.23
C ARG A 197 23.91 7.01 -3.43
N ASN A 198 23.65 7.87 -4.41
CA ASN A 198 24.45 9.06 -4.65
C ASN A 198 24.24 10.15 -3.58
N HIS A 199 23.00 10.35 -3.11
CA HIS A 199 22.71 11.37 -2.10
C HIS A 199 23.09 10.91 -0.68
N PHE A 200 22.66 9.71 -0.30
CA PHE A 200 22.91 9.14 1.02
C PHE A 200 24.27 8.45 1.06
N SER A 201 24.31 7.17 0.74
CA SER A 201 25.53 6.36 0.71
C SER A 201 25.35 5.17 -0.23
N GLU A 202 26.43 4.72 -0.84
CA GLU A 202 26.46 3.45 -1.59
C GLU A 202 26.05 2.25 -0.73
N ASP A 203 26.24 2.36 0.60
CA ASP A 203 25.88 1.34 1.59
C ASP A 203 24.40 1.39 2.01
N SER A 204 23.60 2.28 1.43
CA SER A 204 22.17 2.42 1.75
C SER A 204 21.40 1.13 1.44
N SER A 205 20.57 0.71 2.38
CA SER A 205 19.81 -0.54 2.34
C SER A 205 18.49 -0.34 1.58
N ILE A 206 18.40 -0.93 0.39
CA ILE A 206 17.16 -1.02 -0.40
C ILE A 206 16.82 -2.51 -0.58
N PRO A 207 16.01 -3.09 0.31
CA PRO A 207 15.93 -4.55 0.49
C PRO A 207 14.94 -5.24 -0.47
N ASP A 208 15.39 -6.33 -1.09
CA ASP A 208 14.54 -7.24 -1.87
C ASP A 208 13.67 -8.13 -0.97
N SER A 209 12.60 -8.70 -1.55
CA SER A 209 11.73 -9.69 -0.89
C SER A 209 12.51 -10.84 -0.24
N GLY A 210 12.22 -11.09 1.05
CA GLY A 210 12.85 -12.16 1.83
C GLY A 210 14.20 -11.82 2.47
N THR A 211 14.67 -10.57 2.37
CA THR A 211 15.90 -10.13 3.03
C THR A 211 15.65 -9.59 4.45
N LEU A 212 16.71 -9.57 5.27
CA LEU A 212 16.64 -9.26 6.71
C LEU A 212 16.05 -7.88 7.01
N TYR A 213 16.48 -6.87 6.25
CA TYR A 213 16.09 -5.48 6.47
C TYR A 213 14.84 -5.04 5.70
N ARG A 214 14.07 -5.98 5.15
CA ARG A 214 12.81 -5.66 4.46
C ARG A 214 11.68 -5.30 5.42
N GLY A 215 10.82 -4.40 4.96
CA GLY A 215 9.60 -3.97 5.65
C GLY A 215 9.90 -2.96 6.75
N TYR A 216 8.86 -2.54 7.47
CA TYR A 216 8.99 -1.51 8.51
C TYR A 216 9.94 -1.94 9.64
N GLY A 217 9.75 -3.14 10.19
CA GLY A 217 10.64 -3.68 11.21
C GLY A 217 12.07 -3.89 10.71
N GLY A 218 12.25 -4.33 9.46
CA GLY A 218 13.58 -4.51 8.87
C GLY A 218 14.32 -3.19 8.63
N SER A 219 13.63 -2.15 8.17
CA SER A 219 14.19 -0.81 8.01
C SER A 219 14.63 -0.23 9.35
N LEU A 220 13.76 -0.35 10.38
CA LEU A 220 14.10 0.09 11.74
C LEU A 220 15.26 -0.72 12.33
N ARG A 221 15.30 -2.02 12.06
CA ARG A 221 16.41 -2.89 12.48
C ARG A 221 17.74 -2.49 11.85
N CYS A 222 17.75 -2.09 10.58
CA CYS A 222 18.94 -1.59 9.90
C CYS A 222 19.54 -0.36 10.61
N LEU A 223 18.69 0.57 11.08
CA LEU A 223 19.10 1.67 11.96
C LEU A 223 19.60 1.17 13.32
N ALA A 224 18.82 0.28 13.97
CA ALA A 224 19.13 -0.19 15.31
C ALA A 224 20.45 -0.98 15.39
N GLU A 225 20.78 -1.79 14.36
CA GLU A 225 22.01 -2.58 14.31
C GLU A 225 23.23 -1.81 13.76
N HIS A 226 23.01 -0.78 12.92
CA HIS A 226 24.03 0.16 12.43
C HIS A 226 25.39 -0.45 12.04
N GLU A 227 25.40 -1.59 11.32
CA GLU A 227 26.58 -2.47 11.18
C GLU A 227 27.86 -1.81 10.59
N LEU A 228 27.72 -0.72 9.83
CA LEU A 228 28.81 -0.09 9.07
C LEU A 228 29.27 1.24 9.66
N GLY A 229 28.69 1.70 10.76
CA GLY A 229 28.97 3.03 11.31
C GLY A 229 28.47 3.21 12.74
N ASP A 230 28.24 4.47 13.10
CA ASP A 230 27.62 4.88 14.36
C ASP A 230 26.11 5.07 14.12
N ALA A 231 25.27 4.78 15.12
CA ALA A 231 23.82 4.94 14.99
C ALA A 231 23.39 6.37 14.59
N THR A 232 24.21 7.38 14.89
CA THR A 232 23.96 8.77 14.51
C THR A 232 24.12 9.06 13.01
N ASP A 233 24.70 8.15 12.24
CA ASP A 233 24.86 8.27 10.79
C ASP A 233 23.80 7.50 9.98
N TYR A 234 22.85 6.86 10.65
CA TYR A 234 21.80 6.05 10.02
C TYR A 234 20.44 6.76 10.04
N ILE A 235 19.65 6.49 8.99
CA ILE A 235 18.28 6.97 8.83
C ILE A 235 17.39 5.79 8.47
N SER A 236 16.30 5.56 9.19
CA SER A 236 15.27 4.60 8.79
C SER A 236 14.02 5.33 8.27
N PHE A 237 13.74 5.17 6.98
CA PHE A 237 12.50 5.66 6.39
C PHE A 237 11.39 4.63 6.61
N ALA A 238 10.38 4.99 7.40
CA ALA A 238 9.31 4.09 7.80
C ALA A 238 8.02 4.85 8.12
N LYS A 239 7.03 4.16 8.69
CA LYS A 239 5.79 4.78 9.19
C LYS A 239 5.95 5.27 10.64
N ASP A 240 5.12 6.22 11.06
CA ASP A 240 5.14 6.78 12.42
C ASP A 240 4.89 5.77 13.57
N PRO A 241 4.10 4.69 13.43
CA PRO A 241 4.02 3.71 14.51
C PRO A 241 5.16 2.67 14.47
N THR A 242 6.17 2.79 13.60
CA THR A 242 7.20 1.73 13.49
C THR A 242 7.97 1.50 14.80
N VAL A 243 8.35 2.55 15.54
CA VAL A 243 9.02 2.37 16.83
C VAL A 243 8.07 1.78 17.88
N PRO A 244 6.85 2.32 18.09
CA PRO A 244 5.85 1.69 18.97
C PRO A 244 5.55 0.22 18.63
N ASP A 245 5.36 -0.10 17.34
CA ASP A 245 4.96 -1.42 16.86
C ASP A 245 6.04 -2.49 17.11
N TYR A 246 7.32 -2.14 16.95
CA TYR A 246 8.41 -3.12 16.97
C TYR A 246 9.29 -3.06 18.21
N CYS A 247 9.39 -1.90 18.86
CA CYS A 247 10.27 -1.64 20.00
C CYS A 247 9.52 -1.09 21.22
N GLY A 248 8.18 -1.01 21.19
CA GLY A 248 7.35 -0.56 22.30
C GLY A 248 7.21 -1.59 23.42
N ASP A 249 5.97 -2.02 23.68
CA ASP A 249 5.65 -2.85 24.86
C ASP A 249 6.24 -4.26 24.81
N ASP A 250 6.31 -4.87 23.62
CA ASP A 250 6.96 -6.16 23.38
C ASP A 250 8.10 -5.98 22.36
N PRO A 251 9.27 -5.48 22.81
CA PRO A 251 10.32 -5.08 21.90
C PRO A 251 10.97 -6.30 21.24
N SER A 252 11.18 -6.19 19.94
CA SER A 252 11.99 -7.15 19.19
C SER A 252 13.40 -7.24 19.77
N SER A 253 14.01 -8.43 19.70
CA SER A 253 15.31 -8.69 20.35
C SER A 253 16.44 -7.78 19.90
N TRP A 254 16.34 -7.19 18.70
CA TRP A 254 17.34 -6.32 18.09
C TRP A 254 17.15 -4.82 18.42
N CYS A 255 16.06 -4.43 19.08
CA CYS A 255 15.71 -3.01 19.28
C CYS A 255 16.70 -2.25 20.17
N PHE A 256 17.26 -2.91 21.18
CA PHE A 256 18.04 -2.27 22.24
C PHE A 256 19.41 -2.95 22.38
N GLU A 257 20.14 -2.98 21.27
CA GLU A 257 21.52 -3.43 21.20
C GLU A 257 22.44 -2.25 20.80
N GLY A 258 23.64 -2.19 21.40
CA GLY A 258 24.62 -1.15 21.06
C GLY A 258 24.20 0.25 21.51
N ASP A 259 24.09 1.17 20.54
CA ASP A 259 23.83 2.59 20.77
C ASP A 259 22.37 2.89 21.16
N PHE A 260 21.44 1.95 20.98
CA PHE A 260 20.05 2.07 21.42
C PHE A 260 19.82 1.32 22.73
N THR A 261 19.22 2.01 23.72
CA THR A 261 18.95 1.46 25.06
C THR A 261 17.48 1.52 25.47
N SER A 262 16.71 2.38 24.80
CA SER A 262 15.28 2.56 25.04
C SER A 262 14.60 3.15 23.80
N THR A 263 13.26 3.19 23.80
CA THR A 263 12.50 3.85 22.73
C THR A 263 12.79 5.35 22.62
N GLU A 264 13.24 6.00 23.71
CA GLU A 264 13.60 7.43 23.74
C GLU A 264 14.82 7.76 22.86
N ASP A 265 15.62 6.75 22.51
CA ASP A 265 16.80 6.90 21.66
C ASP A 265 16.42 7.03 20.16
N PHE A 266 15.21 6.62 19.80
CA PHE A 266 14.65 6.83 18.46
C PHE A 266 13.93 8.19 18.39
N TYR A 267 14.31 9.00 17.42
CA TYR A 267 13.70 10.29 17.17
C TYR A 267 13.12 10.34 15.75
N PRO A 268 11.84 10.66 15.58
CA PRO A 268 11.29 10.88 14.26
C PRO A 268 11.50 12.35 13.87
N LEU A 269 12.18 12.58 12.75
CA LEU A 269 12.36 13.93 12.23
C LEU A 269 11.01 14.58 11.86
N GLY A 270 10.93 15.89 12.08
CA GLY A 270 9.70 16.67 12.11
C GLY A 270 9.08 16.76 13.52
N GLY A 271 9.51 15.90 14.44
CA GLY A 271 9.02 15.82 15.82
C GLY A 271 7.52 15.51 15.93
N TYR A 272 7.06 15.25 17.14
CA TYR A 272 5.62 15.28 17.44
C TYR A 272 5.23 16.68 17.88
N ASN A 273 4.16 17.21 17.30
CA ASN A 273 3.51 18.40 17.79
C ASN A 273 2.94 18.10 19.18
N GLU A 274 3.44 18.78 20.22
CA GLU A 274 3.04 18.53 21.61
C GLU A 274 1.54 18.80 21.87
N THR A 275 0.87 19.56 21.01
CA THR A 275 -0.56 19.91 21.16
C THR A 275 -1.47 19.00 20.36
N THR A 276 -1.12 18.68 19.11
CA THR A 276 -1.98 17.87 18.22
C THR A 276 -1.59 16.40 18.19
N GLY A 277 -0.38 16.05 18.62
CA GLY A 277 0.19 14.71 18.47
C GLY A 277 0.56 14.36 17.02
N GLU A 278 0.39 15.30 16.08
CA GLU A 278 0.73 15.10 14.68
C GLU A 278 2.22 15.25 14.45
N ILE A 279 2.75 14.52 13.47
CA ILE A 279 4.14 14.60 13.05
C ILE A 279 4.24 15.38 11.75
N ASN A 280 5.23 16.26 11.63
CA ASN A 280 5.58 16.86 10.35
C ASN A 280 6.27 15.79 9.48
N SER A 281 5.52 15.23 8.54
CA SER A 281 5.89 14.02 7.81
C SER A 281 6.21 14.31 6.35
N PHE A 282 6.80 13.34 5.65
CA PHE A 282 7.00 13.41 4.19
C PHE A 282 5.69 13.25 3.39
N GLY A 283 4.56 13.13 4.07
CA GLY A 283 3.27 12.86 3.47
C GLY A 283 2.55 11.69 4.13
N LYS A 284 1.27 11.55 3.76
CA LYS A 284 0.39 10.51 4.27
C LYS A 284 0.36 9.34 3.29
N ALA A 285 0.82 8.18 3.75
CA ALA A 285 0.60 6.93 3.04
C ALA A 285 -0.83 6.46 3.33
N PRO A 286 -1.72 6.37 2.33
CA PRO A 286 -3.09 5.98 2.55
C PRO A 286 -3.19 4.54 3.08
N SER A 287 -4.15 4.30 3.98
CA SER A 287 -4.61 2.95 4.29
C SER A 287 -5.30 2.33 3.07
N HIS A 288 -5.63 1.03 3.12
CA HIS A 288 -6.31 0.39 2.01
C HIS A 288 -7.70 1.00 1.81
N PRO A 289 -7.99 1.62 0.65
CA PRO A 289 -9.34 2.04 0.35
C PRO A 289 -10.22 0.89 -0.15
N ILE A 290 -11.51 1.11 0.05
CA ILE A 290 -12.61 0.44 -0.63
C ILE A 290 -12.85 1.19 -1.93
N MET A 291 -12.49 0.57 -3.05
CA MET A 291 -12.56 1.14 -4.38
C MET A 291 -13.80 0.66 -5.11
N TYR A 292 -14.39 1.51 -5.94
CA TYR A 292 -15.49 1.17 -6.83
C TYR A 292 -15.31 1.79 -8.22
N ASN A 293 -16.02 1.26 -9.20
CA ASN A 293 -16.11 1.84 -10.54
C ASN A 293 -17.45 2.58 -10.69
N PRO A 294 -17.46 3.93 -10.86
CA PRO A 294 -18.69 4.71 -10.98
C PRO A 294 -19.52 4.39 -12.23
N GLU A 295 -18.98 3.62 -13.20
CA GLU A 295 -19.74 3.10 -14.34
C GLU A 295 -20.75 2.01 -13.92
N TYR A 296 -20.42 1.21 -12.90
CA TYR A 296 -21.22 0.05 -12.47
C TYR A 296 -21.86 0.24 -11.10
N PHE A 297 -21.27 1.06 -10.22
CA PHE A 297 -21.75 1.29 -8.87
C PHE A 297 -22.15 2.75 -8.69
N SER A 298 -23.44 3.02 -8.48
CA SER A 298 -23.97 4.38 -8.51
C SER A 298 -23.66 5.13 -7.22
N GLN A 299 -23.72 6.47 -7.25
CA GLN A 299 -23.54 7.28 -6.04
C GLN A 299 -24.56 6.92 -4.94
N ALA A 300 -25.77 6.50 -5.30
CA ALA A 300 -26.77 6.07 -4.33
C ALA A 300 -26.34 4.77 -3.62
N ASP A 301 -25.70 3.86 -4.35
CA ASP A 301 -25.19 2.60 -3.78
C ASP A 301 -23.96 2.86 -2.91
N VAL A 302 -23.09 3.79 -3.31
CA VAL A 302 -21.97 4.28 -2.49
C VAL A 302 -22.47 4.90 -1.19
N ASP A 303 -23.50 5.73 -1.25
CA ASP A 303 -24.08 6.35 -0.06
C ASP A 303 -24.71 5.31 0.88
N ALA A 304 -25.37 4.28 0.32
CA ALA A 304 -25.90 3.16 1.10
C ALA A 304 -24.80 2.35 1.77
N LEU A 305 -23.72 2.04 1.03
CA LEU A 305 -22.55 1.33 1.56
C LEU A 305 -21.87 2.13 2.69
N ARG A 306 -21.69 3.44 2.50
CA ARG A 306 -21.12 4.32 3.53
C ARG A 306 -21.99 4.35 4.78
N ALA A 307 -23.31 4.45 4.63
CA ALA A 307 -24.23 4.38 5.75
C ALA A 307 -24.15 3.03 6.50
N ALA A 308 -23.94 1.93 5.78
CA ALA A 308 -23.74 0.62 6.40
C ALA A 308 -22.46 0.57 7.25
N PHE A 309 -21.34 1.08 6.71
CA PHE A 309 -20.10 1.17 7.49
C PHE A 309 -20.19 2.14 8.69
N GLU A 310 -20.99 3.21 8.61
CA GLU A 310 -21.27 4.07 9.78
C GLU A 310 -22.00 3.30 10.89
N VAL A 311 -22.95 2.42 10.54
CA VAL A 311 -23.62 1.53 11.50
C VAL A 311 -22.61 0.56 12.12
N MET A 312 -21.77 -0.07 11.29
CA MET A 312 -20.75 -1.01 11.77
C MET A 312 -19.74 -0.36 12.71
N ASN A 313 -19.30 0.87 12.41
CA ASN A 313 -18.39 1.62 13.29
C ASN A 313 -18.98 1.99 14.66
N SER A 314 -20.29 1.85 14.85
CA SER A 314 -20.99 2.35 16.04
C SER A 314 -21.19 1.30 17.13
N ASN A 315 -20.71 0.06 16.95
CA ASN A 315 -20.89 -1.01 17.94
C ASN A 315 -19.76 -2.05 17.93
N ASP A 316 -19.47 -2.62 19.10
CA ASP A 316 -18.32 -3.50 19.33
C ASP A 316 -18.38 -4.82 18.52
N ASP A 317 -19.58 -5.40 18.36
CA ASP A 317 -19.77 -6.67 17.64
C ASP A 317 -19.40 -6.51 16.14
N ASP A 318 -19.79 -5.40 15.52
CA ASP A 318 -19.44 -5.10 14.12
C ASP A 318 -17.97 -4.70 13.96
N LEU A 319 -17.38 -4.03 14.96
CA LEU A 319 -15.93 -3.74 14.96
C LEU A 319 -15.11 -5.02 15.04
N GLU A 320 -15.56 -6.04 15.79
CA GLU A 320 -14.92 -7.36 15.81
C GLU A 320 -14.97 -8.03 14.43
N ILE A 321 -16.08 -7.88 13.68
CA ILE A 321 -16.16 -8.37 12.29
C ILE A 321 -15.14 -7.65 11.39
N LEU A 322 -14.99 -6.33 11.51
CA LEU A 322 -14.02 -5.57 10.72
C LEU A 322 -12.57 -5.95 11.07
N ASP A 323 -12.27 -6.17 12.34
CA ASP A 323 -10.93 -6.59 12.78
C ASP A 323 -10.62 -8.01 12.30
N ASP A 324 -11.54 -8.96 12.49
CA ASP A 324 -11.39 -10.34 12.06
C ASP A 324 -11.20 -10.47 10.53
N VAL A 325 -12.01 -9.76 9.74
CA VAL A 325 -12.09 -9.95 8.28
C VAL A 325 -11.10 -9.06 7.52
N LEU A 326 -10.95 -7.80 7.94
CA LEU A 326 -10.13 -6.80 7.27
C LEU A 326 -8.86 -6.44 8.04
N GLY A 327 -8.71 -6.88 9.29
CA GLY A 327 -7.57 -6.49 10.14
C GLY A 327 -7.58 -5.02 10.49
N THR A 328 -8.78 -4.42 10.62
CA THR A 328 -8.96 -2.99 10.86
C THR A 328 -9.91 -2.73 12.04
N PRO A 329 -9.58 -1.80 12.94
CA PRO A 329 -10.43 -1.45 14.07
C PRO A 329 -11.65 -0.60 13.68
N GLY A 330 -11.83 -0.28 12.40
CA GLY A 330 -12.94 0.53 11.91
C GLY A 330 -12.74 1.00 10.47
N ILE A 331 -13.76 1.63 9.91
CA ILE A 331 -13.71 2.20 8.55
C ILE A 331 -13.86 3.72 8.62
N THR A 332 -13.07 4.47 7.87
CA THR A 332 -13.28 5.91 7.69
C THR A 332 -14.04 6.16 6.40
N ILE A 333 -15.16 6.87 6.51
CA ILE A 333 -15.88 7.37 5.33
C ILE A 333 -15.05 8.52 4.73
N THR A 334 -14.63 8.34 3.48
CA THR A 334 -13.76 9.27 2.76
C THR A 334 -14.03 9.21 1.25
N ASN A 335 -13.33 10.00 0.46
CA ASN A 335 -13.42 10.03 -1.00
C ASN A 335 -12.03 10.03 -1.64
N THR A 336 -12.00 10.00 -2.98
CA THR A 336 -10.76 9.91 -3.76
C THR A 336 -9.82 11.10 -3.49
N GLU A 337 -10.35 12.32 -3.46
CA GLU A 337 -9.58 13.55 -3.26
C GLU A 337 -8.96 13.56 -1.86
N ASP A 338 -9.77 13.34 -0.83
CA ASP A 338 -9.34 13.41 0.58
C ASP A 338 -8.42 12.26 1.02
N HIS A 339 -8.52 11.08 0.37
CA HIS A 339 -7.79 9.88 0.80
C HIS A 339 -6.50 9.63 0.02
N ILE A 340 -6.56 9.73 -1.31
CA ILE A 340 -5.42 9.39 -2.19
C ILE A 340 -4.99 10.53 -3.12
N GLY A 341 -5.66 11.69 -3.09
CA GLY A 341 -5.33 12.83 -3.93
C GLY A 341 -3.88 13.31 -3.72
N ASP A 342 -3.56 13.71 -2.49
CA ASP A 342 -2.22 14.22 -2.15
C ASP A 342 -1.11 13.17 -2.31
N TYR A 343 -1.45 11.87 -2.26
CA TYR A 343 -0.47 10.80 -2.41
C TYR A 343 0.15 10.76 -3.79
N GLY A 344 -0.63 11.06 -4.84
CA GLY A 344 -0.15 11.11 -6.22
C GLY A 344 0.88 12.21 -6.44
N ASP A 345 0.51 13.42 -6.03
CA ASP A 345 1.35 14.61 -6.12
C ASP A 345 2.66 14.41 -5.33
N ALA A 346 2.60 13.76 -4.17
CA ALA A 346 3.77 13.50 -3.34
C ALA A 346 4.77 12.51 -3.96
N ILE A 347 4.34 11.66 -4.90
CA ILE A 347 5.22 10.65 -5.51
C ILE A 347 5.56 10.94 -6.97
N GLU A 348 4.96 11.95 -7.62
CA GLU A 348 5.11 12.18 -9.07
C GLU A 348 6.56 12.46 -9.51
N ASP A 349 7.34 13.10 -8.62
CA ASP A 349 8.75 13.44 -8.86
C ASP A 349 9.71 12.25 -8.67
N VAL A 350 9.21 11.07 -8.24
CA VAL A 350 10.03 9.87 -8.06
C VAL A 350 10.48 9.31 -9.43
N PRO A 351 11.79 9.12 -9.66
CA PRO A 351 12.30 8.62 -10.94
C PRO A 351 11.70 7.27 -11.33
N GLY A 352 11.21 7.19 -12.57
CA GLY A 352 10.66 5.97 -13.16
C GLY A 352 9.26 5.58 -12.66
N ILE A 353 8.68 6.30 -11.70
CA ILE A 353 7.39 5.94 -11.12
C ILE A 353 6.28 5.99 -12.18
N ALA A 354 6.22 7.06 -12.97
CA ALA A 354 5.21 7.21 -14.03
C ALA A 354 5.29 6.08 -15.07
N ALA A 355 6.50 5.69 -15.48
CA ALA A 355 6.72 4.58 -16.41
C ALA A 355 6.31 3.24 -15.80
N TYR A 356 6.65 2.99 -14.53
CA TYR A 356 6.28 1.78 -13.80
C TYR A 356 4.76 1.63 -13.65
N LEU A 357 4.09 2.72 -13.28
CA LEU A 357 2.64 2.77 -13.13
C LEU A 357 1.96 2.49 -14.48
N ASN A 358 2.45 3.09 -15.56
CA ASN A 358 1.93 2.87 -16.91
C ASN A 358 2.17 1.42 -17.41
N ASP A 359 3.32 0.81 -17.13
CA ASP A 359 3.58 -0.60 -17.48
C ASP A 359 2.61 -1.56 -16.76
N LYS A 360 2.34 -1.31 -15.47
CA LYS A 360 1.35 -2.10 -14.71
C LYS A 360 -0.06 -2.02 -15.31
N VAL A 361 -0.45 -0.87 -15.85
CA VAL A 361 -1.74 -0.67 -16.53
C VAL A 361 -1.81 -1.47 -17.83
N ASN A 362 -0.74 -1.52 -18.59
CA ASN A 362 -0.71 -2.24 -19.87
C ASN A 362 -0.63 -3.77 -19.68
N LYS A 363 0.00 -4.25 -18.61
CA LYS A 363 0.06 -5.69 -18.31
C LYS A 363 -1.28 -6.24 -17.84
N THR A 364 -2.07 -5.45 -17.11
CA THR A 364 -3.44 -5.85 -16.70
C THR A 364 -4.39 -6.04 -17.89
N SER A 365 -4.12 -5.41 -19.04
CA SER A 365 -4.91 -5.56 -20.27
C SER A 365 -4.38 -6.65 -21.23
N SER A 366 -3.19 -7.21 -20.96
CA SER A 366 -2.53 -8.19 -21.84
C SER A 366 -2.75 -9.65 -21.41
N ASP A 367 -2.75 -9.91 -20.10
CA ASP A 367 -2.74 -11.27 -19.55
C ASP A 367 -4.12 -11.95 -19.50
N ASP A 368 -5.20 -11.23 -19.82
CA ASP A 368 -6.57 -11.81 -19.93
C ASP A 368 -7.04 -12.02 -21.39
N SER A 369 -6.14 -11.88 -22.38
CA SER A 369 -6.45 -12.16 -23.80
C SER A 369 -6.48 -13.66 -24.14
N GLY A 370 -7.04 -14.45 -23.22
CA GLY A 370 -7.14 -15.90 -23.26
C GLY A 370 -8.56 -16.45 -23.47
N SER A 371 -9.54 -15.67 -23.96
CA SER A 371 -10.71 -16.25 -24.63
C SER A 371 -11.46 -15.23 -25.50
N ASP A 372 -11.81 -15.65 -26.71
CA ASP A 372 -12.43 -14.93 -27.83
C ASP A 372 -13.39 -13.76 -27.49
N ILE A 373 -12.97 -12.50 -27.66
CA ILE A 373 -13.86 -11.37 -28.01
C ILE A 373 -13.21 -10.44 -29.05
N ILE A 374 -13.98 -10.12 -30.08
CA ILE A 374 -13.59 -9.38 -31.28
C ILE A 374 -13.43 -7.88 -31.01
N LEU A 375 -12.21 -7.41 -31.21
CA LEU A 375 -11.73 -6.08 -31.64
C LEU A 375 -12.79 -4.99 -31.90
N TYR A 376 -13.02 -4.09 -30.95
CA TYR A 376 -13.41 -2.70 -31.18
C TYR A 376 -12.77 -1.78 -30.12
N GLY A 377 -11.53 -1.33 -30.36
CA GLY A 377 -10.79 -0.50 -29.41
C GLY A 377 -9.72 0.37 -30.09
N GLY A 378 -10.10 1.14 -31.12
CA GLY A 378 -9.17 1.96 -31.90
C GLY A 378 -9.18 3.45 -31.57
N VAL A 379 -9.98 3.93 -30.61
CA VAL A 379 -10.21 5.38 -30.43
C VAL A 379 -9.86 5.90 -29.03
N ALA A 380 -9.90 5.07 -27.98
CA ALA A 380 -9.61 5.52 -26.61
C ALA A 380 -8.11 5.79 -26.32
N VAL A 381 -7.20 5.08 -27.00
CA VAL A 381 -5.75 5.13 -26.73
C VAL A 381 -5.12 6.49 -27.06
N VAL A 382 -5.73 7.31 -27.92
CA VAL A 382 -5.18 8.61 -28.30
C VAL A 382 -5.58 9.73 -27.33
N ALA A 383 -6.69 9.59 -26.59
CA ALA A 383 -7.16 10.63 -25.68
C ALA A 383 -6.34 10.68 -24.39
N ILE A 384 -5.96 9.53 -23.83
CA ILE A 384 -5.25 9.45 -22.53
C ILE A 384 -3.83 10.03 -22.63
N ALA A 385 -3.09 9.74 -23.71
CA ALA A 385 -1.76 10.32 -23.95
C ALA A 385 -1.78 11.85 -24.13
N LEU A 386 -2.92 12.41 -24.58
CA LEU A 386 -3.08 13.86 -24.73
C LEU A 386 -3.39 14.56 -23.41
N VAL A 387 -4.06 13.89 -22.47
CA VAL A 387 -4.40 14.46 -21.15
C VAL A 387 -3.15 14.53 -20.27
N THR A 388 -2.37 13.45 -20.16
CA THR A 388 -1.10 13.44 -19.41
C THR A 388 -0.03 14.35 -20.03
N GLY A 389 0.06 14.37 -21.37
CA GLY A 389 0.93 15.32 -22.07
C GLY A 389 0.55 16.79 -21.85
N ALA A 390 -0.75 17.09 -21.68
CA ALA A 390 -1.23 18.45 -21.40
C ALA A 390 -0.97 18.88 -19.94
N ILE A 391 -1.04 17.95 -18.98
CA ILE A 391 -0.69 18.19 -17.57
C ILE A 391 0.82 18.48 -17.46
N PHE A 392 1.66 17.66 -18.08
CA PHE A 392 3.12 17.85 -18.11
C PHE A 392 3.52 19.20 -18.75
N LEU A 393 2.89 19.59 -19.86
CA LEU A 393 3.16 20.88 -20.53
C LEU A 393 2.64 22.10 -19.75
N ARG A 394 1.60 21.92 -18.91
CA ARG A 394 1.03 22.99 -18.08
C ARG A 394 1.89 23.27 -16.85
N ASN A 395 2.39 22.24 -16.16
CA ASN A 395 3.22 22.41 -14.97
C ASN A 395 4.63 22.92 -15.31
N ASN A 396 5.21 22.50 -16.43
CA ASN A 396 6.52 23.00 -16.88
C ASN A 396 6.48 24.48 -17.34
N LYS A 397 5.32 24.97 -17.79
CA LYS A 397 5.13 26.41 -18.10
C LYS A 397 4.98 27.28 -16.86
N ASN A 398 4.35 26.76 -15.80
CA ASN A 398 4.20 27.49 -14.54
C ASN A 398 5.55 27.62 -13.80
N LYS A 399 6.37 26.56 -13.78
CA LYS A 399 7.74 26.62 -13.21
C LYS A 399 8.62 27.67 -13.91
N ASN A 400 8.62 27.74 -15.24
CA ASN A 400 9.40 28.75 -15.98
C ASN A 400 8.92 30.20 -15.77
N TRP A 401 7.64 30.43 -15.50
CA TRP A 401 7.12 31.78 -15.23
C TRP A 401 7.58 32.31 -13.86
N GLU A 402 7.65 31.46 -12.85
CA GLU A 402 8.13 31.85 -11.51
C GLU A 402 9.63 32.14 -11.51
N THR A 403 10.43 31.38 -12.28
CA THR A 403 11.87 31.65 -12.44
C THR A 403 12.15 32.93 -13.24
N GLU A 404 11.34 33.25 -14.27
CA GLU A 404 11.50 34.50 -15.03
C GLU A 404 10.98 35.73 -14.26
N ALA A 405 10.06 35.56 -13.30
CA ALA A 405 9.57 36.65 -12.47
C ALA A 405 10.60 37.07 -11.40
N GLU A 406 11.35 36.13 -10.82
CA GLU A 406 12.39 36.41 -9.82
C GLU A 406 13.69 36.99 -10.42
N GLU A 407 13.95 36.86 -11.73
CA GLU A 407 15.08 37.52 -12.39
C GLU A 407 14.80 38.98 -12.81
N SER A 408 13.62 39.52 -12.51
CA SER A 408 13.18 40.84 -12.99
C SER A 408 12.91 41.92 -11.92
N GLU A 409 13.30 41.72 -10.65
CA GLU A 409 13.30 42.78 -9.62
C GLU A 409 14.67 43.16 -9.07
#